data_AF-A0A7V2WE46-F1
#
_entry.id   AF-A0A7V2WE46-F1
#
_cell.length_a   1.000
_cell.length_b   1.000
_cell.length_c   1.000
_cell.angle_alpha   90.00
_cell.angle_beta   90.00
_cell.angle_gamma   90.00
#
_symmetry.space_group_name_H-M   'P 1'
#
loop_
_entity.id
_entity.type
_entity.pdbx_description
1 polymer ?
#
loop_
_entity_poly.entity_id
_entity_poly.type
_entity_poly.pdbx_seq_one_letter_code
_entity_poly.pdbx_strand_id
1 'polypeptide(L)'
;QNLQPLTRVIVDLYKNYLPRLRYPIRVGTHTNTAFGLSFAMDYAKTVHDTAFEKLIARRARDFFLADSAYPLRWEPSGYDFLSPGMEEVDIMRKGLPETEFKSWLKNFLPQLTDKNFTWTPGVVSDRKDGTMVHLDGLNFSRAWCLYGLAKQYPEFDYLIPVANRQMKFSLPNLMGDSYMGGHWLASFAINALMQ
;
A
#
# COMPACT_ATOMS: atom_id res chain seq x y z
N GLN A 1 -16.08 7.04 20.18
CA GLN A 1 -15.96 7.87 21.39
C GLN A 1 -14.74 7.45 22.22
N ASN A 2 -14.62 6.19 22.66
CA ASN A 2 -13.50 5.74 23.52
C ASN A 2 -12.09 5.95 22.93
N LEU A 3 -11.92 5.81 21.61
CA LEU A 3 -10.61 6.01 20.95
C LEU A 3 -10.33 7.46 20.56
N GLN A 4 -11.29 8.37 20.69
CA GLN A 4 -11.18 9.76 20.20
C GLN A 4 -10.00 10.54 20.80
N PRO A 5 -9.66 10.41 22.10
CA PRO A 5 -8.48 11.06 22.65
C PRO A 5 -7.18 10.59 21.97
N LEU A 6 -7.05 9.29 21.74
CA LEU A 6 -5.88 8.72 21.08
C LEU A 6 -5.80 9.13 19.60
N THR A 7 -6.92 9.08 18.87
CA THR A 7 -6.92 9.48 17.46
C THR A 7 -6.60 10.95 17.29
N ARG A 8 -7.05 11.82 18.21
CA ARG A 8 -6.66 13.23 18.22
C ARG A 8 -5.14 13.41 18.35
N VAL A 9 -4.51 12.69 19.27
CA VAL A 9 -3.04 12.72 19.43
C VAL A 9 -2.34 12.28 18.14
N ILE A 10 -2.78 11.18 17.53
CA ILE A 10 -2.18 10.68 16.27
C ILE A 10 -2.33 11.71 15.14
N VAL A 11 -3.51 12.31 14.99
CA VAL A 11 -3.76 13.37 13.99
C VAL A 11 -2.86 14.58 14.23
N ASP A 12 -2.71 15.02 15.49
CA ASP A 12 -1.83 16.14 15.83
C ASP A 12 -0.36 15.82 15.54
N LEU A 13 0.08 14.58 15.78
CA LEU A 13 1.42 14.11 15.42
C LEU A 13 1.64 14.18 13.90
N TYR A 14 0.68 13.72 13.08
CA TYR A 14 0.76 13.88 11.63
C TYR A 14 0.81 15.35 11.21
N LYS A 15 -0.08 16.19 11.74
CA LYS A 15 -0.16 17.63 11.44
C LYS A 15 1.15 18.36 11.78
N ASN A 16 1.86 17.92 12.81
CA ASN A 16 3.16 18.48 13.20
C ASN A 16 4.37 17.87 12.47
N TYR A 17 4.29 16.60 12.06
CA TYR A 17 5.40 15.88 11.44
C TYR A 17 5.47 16.10 9.92
N LEU A 18 4.36 15.95 9.21
CA LEU A 18 4.34 15.98 7.74
C LEU A 18 4.88 17.27 7.12
N PRO A 19 4.65 18.48 7.68
CA PRO A 19 5.24 19.71 7.17
C PRO A 19 6.77 19.76 7.29
N ARG A 20 7.36 19.00 8.22
CA ARG A 20 8.82 18.94 8.47
C ARG A 20 9.52 17.82 7.71
N LEU A 21 8.78 16.78 7.30
CA LEU A 21 9.33 15.66 6.55
C LEU A 21 9.69 16.10 5.12
N ARG A 22 10.98 16.25 4.80
CA ARG A 22 11.41 16.74 3.48
C ARG A 22 11.31 15.69 2.37
N TYR A 23 11.63 14.44 2.68
CA TYR A 23 11.67 13.33 1.72
C TYR A 23 10.82 12.17 2.23
N PRO A 24 10.05 11.50 1.36
CA PRO A 24 9.31 10.32 1.77
C PRO A 24 10.25 9.13 1.95
N ILE A 25 9.85 8.22 2.84
CA ILE A 25 10.50 6.92 3.04
C ILE A 25 9.80 5.90 2.13
N ARG A 26 10.56 5.25 1.24
CA ARG A 26 10.06 4.32 0.21
C ARG A 26 10.45 2.86 0.42
N VAL A 27 10.98 2.50 1.59
CA VAL A 27 11.32 1.10 1.86
C VAL A 27 10.05 0.24 1.86
N GLY A 28 10.11 -1.01 1.44
CA GLY A 28 8.98 -1.93 1.48
C GLY A 28 8.70 -2.47 2.88
N THR A 29 8.94 -1.69 3.94
CA THR A 29 8.65 -2.09 5.33
C THR A 29 7.73 -1.06 5.98
N HIS A 30 7.29 -1.34 7.20
CA HIS A 30 6.31 -0.55 7.97
C HIS A 30 6.60 0.96 8.10
N THR A 31 7.85 1.41 7.87
CA THR A 31 8.23 2.83 7.89
C THR A 31 7.90 3.57 6.59
N ASN A 32 7.32 2.88 5.59
CA ASN A 32 6.92 3.47 4.32
C ASN A 32 5.93 4.63 4.52
N THR A 33 6.26 5.79 3.93
CA THR A 33 5.46 7.01 4.06
C THR A 33 4.11 6.89 3.36
N ALA A 34 4.06 6.30 2.17
CA ALA A 34 2.81 6.14 1.43
C ALA A 34 1.82 5.24 2.18
N PHE A 35 2.30 4.13 2.74
CA PHE A 35 1.52 3.23 3.60
C PHE A 35 0.87 3.96 4.79
N GLY A 36 1.65 4.73 5.55
CA GLY A 36 1.13 5.51 6.67
C GLY A 36 0.10 6.57 6.25
N LEU A 37 0.36 7.25 5.13
CA LEU A 37 -0.57 8.25 4.59
C LEU A 37 -1.89 7.62 4.09
N SER A 38 -1.86 6.40 3.54
CA SER A 38 -3.06 5.71 3.06
C SER A 38 -4.07 5.46 4.19
N PHE A 39 -3.63 4.95 5.34
CA PHE A 39 -4.51 4.78 6.51
C PHE A 39 -4.99 6.11 7.09
N ALA A 40 -4.10 7.12 7.13
CA ALA A 40 -4.48 8.45 7.60
C ALA A 40 -5.55 9.08 6.68
N MET A 41 -5.45 8.86 5.36
CA MET A 41 -6.41 9.33 4.36
C MET A 41 -7.78 8.67 4.56
N ASP A 42 -7.80 7.35 4.74
CA ASP A 42 -9.03 6.60 4.98
C ASP A 42 -9.72 7.10 6.27
N TYR A 43 -8.95 7.26 7.35
CA TYR A 43 -9.45 7.85 8.61
C TYR A 43 -10.03 9.26 8.39
N ALA A 44 -9.29 10.16 7.74
CA ALA A 44 -9.72 11.53 7.52
C ALA A 44 -11.05 11.61 6.76
N LYS A 45 -11.22 10.77 5.74
CA LYS A 45 -12.47 10.63 4.98
C LYS A 45 -13.61 10.08 5.83
N THR A 46 -13.35 9.01 6.60
CA THR A 46 -14.37 8.38 7.46
C THR A 46 -14.92 9.34 8.52
N VAL A 47 -14.07 10.18 9.13
CA VAL A 47 -14.52 11.14 10.16
C VAL A 47 -14.81 12.54 9.60
N HIS A 48 -14.73 12.71 8.28
CA HIS A 48 -14.92 13.97 7.58
C HIS A 48 -14.00 15.12 8.07
N ASP A 49 -12.77 14.82 8.49
CA ASP A 49 -11.74 15.85 8.80
C ASP A 49 -11.10 16.34 7.50
N THR A 50 -11.81 17.25 6.82
CA THR A 50 -11.39 17.82 5.52
C THR A 50 -10.06 18.57 5.57
N ALA A 51 -9.68 19.14 6.73
CA ALA A 51 -8.40 19.83 6.88
C ALA A 51 -7.25 18.81 6.90
N PHE A 52 -7.44 17.68 7.59
CA PHE A 52 -6.46 16.61 7.63
C PHE A 52 -6.34 15.90 6.28
N GLU A 53 -7.47 15.61 5.63
CA GLU A 53 -7.51 15.04 4.27
C GLU A 53 -6.70 15.89 3.29
N LYS A 54 -6.93 17.21 3.26
CA LYS A 54 -6.19 18.16 2.40
C LYS A 54 -4.70 18.19 2.71
N LEU A 55 -4.30 18.11 3.98
CA LEU A 55 -2.89 18.02 4.35
C LEU A 55 -2.27 16.74 3.77
N ILE A 56 -2.92 15.59 3.95
CA ILE A 56 -2.40 14.31 3.45
C ILE A 56 -2.30 14.33 1.93
N ALA A 57 -3.35 14.74 1.22
CA ALA A 57 -3.36 14.82 -0.23
C ALA A 57 -2.26 15.75 -0.76
N ARG A 58 -2.08 16.92 -0.14
CA ARG A 58 -0.99 17.85 -0.49
C ARG A 58 0.38 17.19 -0.32
N ARG A 59 0.63 16.52 0.80
CA ARG A 59 1.94 15.90 1.07
C ARG A 59 2.20 14.70 0.18
N ALA A 60 1.18 13.89 -0.13
CA ALA A 60 1.30 12.83 -1.13
C ALA A 60 1.73 13.40 -2.50
N ARG A 61 1.12 14.51 -2.93
CA ARG A 61 1.53 15.21 -4.16
C ARG A 61 2.97 15.72 -4.09
N ASP A 62 3.34 16.40 -3.00
CA ASP A 62 4.69 16.93 -2.81
C ASP A 62 5.77 15.82 -2.87
N PHE A 63 5.41 14.59 -2.49
CA PHE A 63 6.32 13.45 -2.43
C PHE A 63 6.38 12.63 -3.71
N PHE A 64 5.23 12.36 -4.34
CA PHE A 64 5.10 11.29 -5.35
C PHE A 64 4.62 11.79 -6.72
N LEU A 65 4.13 13.04 -6.84
CA LEU A 65 3.56 13.52 -8.11
C LEU A 65 4.58 13.57 -9.25
N ALA A 66 5.85 13.84 -8.93
CA ALA A 66 6.94 13.91 -9.89
C ALA A 66 7.59 12.55 -10.18
N ASP A 67 7.22 11.50 -9.44
CA ASP A 67 7.79 10.18 -9.64
C ASP A 67 7.31 9.58 -10.97
N SER A 68 8.21 8.90 -11.67
CA SER A 68 7.96 8.33 -12.99
C SER A 68 8.80 7.08 -13.22
N ALA A 69 8.35 6.21 -14.13
CA ALA A 69 9.07 5.02 -14.58
C ALA A 69 9.56 4.10 -13.44
N TYR A 70 8.71 3.87 -12.44
CA TYR A 70 9.02 3.02 -11.30
C TYR A 70 9.37 1.59 -11.76
N PRO A 71 10.55 1.08 -11.40
CA PRO A 71 11.03 -0.20 -11.90
C PRO A 71 10.55 -1.36 -11.03
N LEU A 72 9.44 -2.00 -11.41
CA LEU A 72 8.92 -3.20 -10.70
C LEU A 72 9.95 -4.32 -10.50
N ARG A 73 11.00 -4.37 -11.34
CA ARG A 73 12.13 -5.32 -11.18
C ARG A 73 12.94 -5.15 -9.90
N TRP A 74 12.77 -4.04 -9.17
CA TRP A 74 13.38 -3.85 -7.85
C TRP A 74 12.61 -4.55 -6.74
N GLU A 75 11.42 -5.07 -7.02
CA GLU A 75 10.62 -5.83 -6.07
C GLU A 75 10.57 -7.31 -6.45
N PRO A 76 10.74 -8.24 -5.49
CA PRO A 76 10.95 -8.00 -4.06
C PRO A 76 12.39 -7.58 -3.71
N SER A 77 12.54 -6.71 -2.72
CA SER A 77 13.73 -6.64 -1.87
C SER A 77 13.69 -7.74 -0.80
N GLY A 78 14.84 -8.06 -0.20
CA GLY A 78 15.04 -9.28 0.60
C GLY A 78 14.13 -9.46 1.82
N TYR A 79 13.46 -8.40 2.28
CA TYR A 79 12.55 -8.43 3.43
C TYR A 79 11.37 -7.46 3.27
N ASP A 80 10.99 -7.20 2.02
CA ASP A 80 9.80 -6.40 1.75
C ASP A 80 8.58 -7.06 2.39
N PHE A 81 7.87 -6.26 3.16
CA PHE A 81 6.54 -6.50 3.68
C PHE A 81 5.46 -5.78 2.87
N LEU A 82 5.81 -4.69 2.19
CA LEU A 82 4.94 -3.85 1.39
C LEU A 82 5.56 -3.70 0.01
N SER A 83 4.74 -3.52 -1.02
CA SER A 83 5.23 -3.15 -2.35
C SER A 83 5.37 -1.63 -2.42
N PRO A 84 6.59 -1.05 -2.41
CA PRO A 84 6.72 0.40 -2.35
C PRO A 84 6.01 1.12 -3.50
N GLY A 85 6.09 0.58 -4.72
CA GLY A 85 5.42 1.16 -5.88
C GLY A 85 3.91 1.11 -5.73
N MET A 86 3.35 0.02 -5.21
CA MET A 86 1.91 -0.09 -5.03
C MET A 86 1.39 0.75 -3.86
N GLU A 87 2.17 0.94 -2.79
CA GLU A 87 1.79 1.86 -1.72
C GLU A 87 1.69 3.31 -2.24
N GLU A 88 2.61 3.73 -3.12
CA GLU A 88 2.52 5.03 -3.81
C GLU A 88 1.26 5.12 -4.70
N VAL A 89 0.96 4.06 -5.46
CA VAL A 89 -0.28 3.99 -6.25
C VAL A 89 -1.52 4.13 -5.37
N ASP A 90 -1.54 3.48 -4.20
CA ASP A 90 -2.68 3.48 -3.28
C ASP A 90 -2.94 4.87 -2.67
N ILE A 91 -1.91 5.56 -2.20
CA ILE A 91 -2.12 6.92 -1.66
C ILE A 91 -2.49 7.90 -2.79
N MET A 92 -1.91 7.75 -3.97
CA MET A 92 -2.18 8.65 -5.10
C MET A 92 -3.59 8.45 -5.66
N ARG A 93 -4.12 7.22 -5.77
CA ARG A 93 -5.53 6.99 -6.17
C ARG A 93 -6.52 7.56 -5.16
N LYS A 94 -6.15 7.60 -3.88
CA LYS A 94 -6.99 8.12 -2.80
C LYS A 94 -6.97 9.64 -2.72
N GLY A 95 -5.84 10.27 -3.05
CA GLY A 95 -5.62 11.71 -2.87
C GLY A 95 -5.74 12.58 -4.13
N LEU A 96 -5.66 11.99 -5.33
CA LEU A 96 -5.77 12.73 -6.60
C LEU A 96 -7.18 12.67 -7.20
N PRO A 97 -7.59 13.70 -7.97
CA PRO A 97 -8.69 13.58 -8.90
C PRO A 97 -8.43 12.47 -9.92
N GLU A 98 -9.48 11.77 -10.35
CA GLU A 98 -9.40 10.60 -11.22
C GLU A 98 -8.58 10.82 -12.50
N THR A 99 -8.83 11.92 -13.22
CA THR A 99 -8.15 12.21 -14.50
C THR A 99 -6.65 12.44 -14.32
N GLU A 100 -6.28 13.11 -13.22
CA GLU A 100 -4.89 13.34 -12.86
C GLU A 100 -4.22 12.04 -12.40
N PHE A 101 -4.89 11.24 -11.57
CA PHE A 101 -4.40 9.93 -11.14
C PHE A 101 -4.11 9.00 -12.32
N LYS A 102 -5.05 8.85 -13.26
CA LYS A 102 -4.87 7.97 -14.43
C LYS A 102 -3.69 8.42 -15.30
N SER A 103 -3.53 9.73 -15.47
CA SER A 103 -2.40 10.31 -16.19
C SER A 103 -1.07 10.06 -15.48
N TRP A 104 -1.05 10.26 -14.16
CA TRP A 104 0.12 9.99 -13.31
C TRP A 104 0.49 8.51 -13.32
N LEU A 105 -0.48 7.60 -13.15
CA LEU A 105 -0.26 6.15 -13.13
C LEU A 105 0.38 5.65 -14.42
N LYS A 106 -0.05 6.18 -15.57
CA LYS A 106 0.55 5.83 -16.87
C LYS A 106 2.04 6.22 -16.97
N ASN A 107 2.44 7.31 -16.32
CA ASN A 107 3.83 7.77 -16.30
C ASN A 107 4.66 7.07 -15.22
N PHE A 108 4.05 6.82 -14.05
CA PHE A 108 4.69 6.20 -12.90
C PHE A 108 4.88 4.70 -13.08
N LEU A 109 3.83 3.96 -13.40
CA LEU A 109 3.82 2.50 -13.47
C LEU A 109 3.11 2.00 -14.74
N PRO A 110 3.63 2.33 -15.94
CA PRO A 110 2.99 2.00 -17.23
C PRO A 110 2.69 0.50 -17.39
N GLN A 111 3.44 -0.38 -16.72
CA GLN A 111 3.25 -1.83 -16.75
C GLN A 111 1.85 -2.23 -16.30
N LEU A 112 1.23 -1.51 -15.36
CA LEU A 112 -0.14 -1.79 -14.92
C LEU A 112 -1.20 -1.43 -15.97
N THR A 113 -0.84 -0.71 -17.04
CA THR A 113 -1.77 -0.39 -18.14
C THR A 113 -1.80 -1.46 -19.22
N ASP A 114 -0.89 -2.45 -19.16
CA ASP A 114 -0.91 -3.63 -20.03
C ASP A 114 -1.93 -4.64 -19.50
N LYS A 115 -2.92 -4.99 -20.33
CA LYS A 115 -3.95 -5.98 -19.99
C LYS A 115 -3.39 -7.40 -19.80
N ASN A 116 -2.19 -7.66 -20.31
CA ASN A 116 -1.49 -8.93 -20.14
C ASN A 116 -0.52 -8.91 -18.95
N PHE A 117 -0.53 -7.85 -18.13
CA PHE A 117 0.32 -7.74 -16.96
C PHE A 117 0.18 -8.96 -16.06
N THR A 118 1.31 -9.48 -15.63
CA THR A 118 1.41 -10.57 -14.66
C THR A 118 2.49 -10.25 -13.66
N TRP A 119 2.33 -10.73 -12.44
CA TRP A 119 3.28 -10.51 -11.37
C TRP A 119 3.44 -11.78 -10.56
N THR A 120 4.67 -12.32 -10.55
CA THR A 120 5.01 -13.50 -9.76
C THR A 120 5.01 -13.13 -8.26
N PRO A 121 4.40 -13.94 -7.39
CA PRO A 121 4.50 -13.75 -5.94
C PRO A 121 5.94 -13.78 -5.43
N GLY A 122 6.21 -12.99 -4.40
CA GLY A 122 7.45 -13.09 -3.62
C GLY A 122 7.52 -14.43 -2.89
N VAL A 123 8.73 -14.99 -2.80
CA VAL A 123 8.97 -16.34 -2.25
C VAL A 123 9.81 -16.22 -0.99
N VAL A 124 9.31 -16.76 0.12
CA VAL A 124 10.06 -16.86 1.39
C VAL A 124 11.03 -18.04 1.29
N SER A 125 12.34 -17.78 1.33
CA SER A 125 13.37 -18.83 1.27
C SER A 125 13.63 -19.52 2.60
N ASP A 126 13.55 -18.79 3.72
CA ASP A 126 13.66 -19.33 5.07
C ASP A 126 12.52 -18.80 5.95
N ARG A 127 11.58 -19.68 6.32
CA ARG A 127 10.43 -19.33 7.16
C ARG A 127 10.76 -19.25 8.65
N LYS A 128 11.95 -19.68 9.08
CA LYS A 128 12.39 -19.54 10.47
C LYS A 128 12.99 -18.16 10.73
N ASP A 129 13.41 -17.47 9.67
CA ASP A 129 13.81 -16.08 9.73
C ASP A 129 12.56 -15.19 9.81
N GLY A 130 12.36 -14.56 10.98
CA GLY A 130 11.22 -13.69 11.25
C GLY A 130 11.15 -12.43 10.39
N THR A 131 12.18 -12.12 9.60
CA THR A 131 12.23 -10.99 8.68
C THR A 131 11.96 -11.43 7.24
N MET A 132 12.43 -12.61 6.81
CA MET A 132 12.16 -13.12 5.46
C MET A 132 10.69 -13.50 5.26
N VAL A 133 9.97 -13.90 6.32
CA VAL A 133 8.51 -14.15 6.27
C VAL A 133 7.70 -12.91 5.88
N HIS A 134 8.31 -11.73 5.86
CA HIS A 134 7.66 -10.51 5.37
C HIS A 134 7.18 -10.61 3.93
N LEU A 135 7.80 -11.46 3.10
CA LEU A 135 7.41 -11.57 1.68
C LEU A 135 5.98 -12.10 1.47
N ASP A 136 5.39 -12.81 2.44
CA ASP A 136 3.95 -13.10 2.42
C ASP A 136 3.12 -11.81 2.59
N GLY A 137 3.58 -10.90 3.45
CA GLY A 137 3.01 -9.57 3.61
C GLY A 137 3.07 -8.74 2.33
N LEU A 138 4.21 -8.80 1.62
CA LEU A 138 4.37 -8.13 0.33
C LEU A 138 3.31 -8.58 -0.67
N ASN A 139 3.06 -9.89 -0.74
CA ASN A 139 2.04 -10.44 -1.63
C ASN A 139 0.64 -9.94 -1.25
N PHE A 140 0.32 -9.86 0.05
CA PHE A 140 -0.93 -9.28 0.51
C PHE A 140 -1.04 -7.77 0.22
N SER A 141 0.02 -6.98 0.42
CA SER A 141 0.06 -5.54 0.09
C SER A 141 -0.14 -5.32 -1.42
N ARG A 142 0.48 -6.12 -2.28
CA ARG A 142 0.23 -6.09 -3.74
C ARG A 142 -1.23 -6.39 -4.05
N ALA A 143 -1.78 -7.46 -3.49
CA ALA A 143 -3.18 -7.82 -3.72
C ALA A 143 -4.13 -6.72 -3.26
N TRP A 144 -3.91 -6.18 -2.05
CA TRP A 144 -4.64 -5.07 -1.49
C TRP A 144 -4.70 -3.89 -2.46
N CYS A 145 -3.55 -3.40 -2.92
CA CYS A 145 -3.53 -2.22 -3.78
C CYS A 145 -4.16 -2.50 -5.16
N LEU A 146 -3.97 -3.71 -5.71
CA LEU A 146 -4.57 -4.11 -7.00
C LEU A 146 -6.10 -4.23 -6.90
N TYR A 147 -6.64 -4.83 -5.83
CA TYR A 147 -8.08 -4.87 -5.61
C TYR A 147 -8.67 -3.48 -5.42
N GLY A 148 -8.01 -2.62 -4.63
CA GLY A 148 -8.44 -1.25 -4.42
C GLY A 148 -8.46 -0.43 -5.72
N LEU A 149 -7.48 -0.66 -6.60
CA LEU A 149 -7.44 -0.03 -7.92
C LEU A 149 -8.61 -0.48 -8.81
N ALA A 150 -8.83 -1.79 -8.94
CA ALA A 150 -9.93 -2.34 -9.75
C ALA A 150 -11.31 -1.93 -9.22
N LYS A 151 -11.50 -1.92 -7.89
CA LYS A 151 -12.76 -1.48 -7.29
C LYS A 151 -13.08 -0.02 -7.58
N GLN A 152 -12.08 0.85 -7.52
CA GLN A 152 -12.29 2.27 -7.77
C GLN A 152 -12.42 2.57 -9.27
N TYR A 153 -11.73 1.80 -10.12
CA TYR A 153 -11.65 2.00 -11.56
C TYR A 153 -11.84 0.65 -12.29
N PRO A 154 -13.09 0.29 -12.66
CA PRO A 154 -13.42 -1.02 -13.25
C PRO A 154 -12.66 -1.37 -14.54
N GLU A 155 -12.08 -0.39 -15.25
CA GLU A 155 -11.23 -0.70 -16.40
C GLU A 155 -9.98 -1.52 -16.03
N PHE A 156 -9.59 -1.56 -14.75
CA PHE A 156 -8.47 -2.34 -14.22
C PHE A 156 -8.87 -3.73 -13.70
N ASP A 157 -10.10 -4.20 -13.95
CA ASP A 157 -10.58 -5.52 -13.51
C ASP A 157 -9.69 -6.70 -13.97
N TYR A 158 -8.93 -6.53 -15.07
CA TYR A 158 -7.95 -7.53 -15.53
C TYR A 158 -6.80 -7.76 -14.54
N LEU A 159 -6.61 -6.89 -13.55
CA LEU A 159 -5.65 -7.06 -12.46
C LEU A 159 -6.18 -7.95 -11.33
N ILE A 160 -7.49 -8.20 -11.24
CA ILE A 160 -8.08 -9.05 -10.20
C ILE A 160 -7.48 -10.47 -10.22
N PRO A 161 -7.32 -11.15 -11.39
CA PRO A 161 -6.61 -12.43 -11.45
C PRO A 161 -5.16 -12.38 -10.95
N VAL A 162 -4.46 -11.24 -11.14
CA VAL A 162 -3.09 -11.05 -10.63
C VAL A 162 -3.11 -10.95 -9.10
N ALA A 163 -4.01 -10.14 -8.54
CA ALA A 163 -4.21 -10.02 -7.09
C ALA A 163 -4.60 -11.37 -6.45
N ASN A 164 -5.52 -12.11 -7.07
CA ASN A 164 -5.94 -13.45 -6.63
C ASN A 164 -4.75 -14.43 -6.55
N ARG A 165 -3.79 -14.32 -7.48
CA ARG A 165 -2.58 -15.17 -7.48
C ARG A 165 -1.69 -14.86 -6.27
N GLN A 166 -1.53 -13.58 -5.94
CA GLN A 166 -0.77 -13.13 -4.76
C GLN A 166 -1.41 -13.65 -3.47
N MET A 167 -2.73 -13.49 -3.33
CA MET A 167 -3.50 -13.99 -2.19
C MET A 167 -3.39 -15.51 -2.05
N LYS A 168 -3.66 -16.25 -3.13
CA LYS A 168 -3.68 -17.71 -3.13
C LYS A 168 -2.30 -18.31 -2.77
N PHE A 169 -1.22 -17.64 -3.13
CA PHE A 169 0.13 -18.09 -2.82
C PHE A 169 0.43 -18.00 -1.31
N SER A 170 0.03 -16.90 -0.66
CA SER A 170 0.47 -16.57 0.70
C SER A 170 -0.54 -16.95 1.78
N LEU A 171 -1.84 -17.02 1.45
CA LEU A 171 -2.90 -17.33 2.39
C LEU A 171 -2.74 -18.70 3.10
N PRO A 172 -2.30 -19.78 2.43
CA PRO A 172 -2.03 -21.05 3.11
C PRO A 172 -0.94 -20.96 4.18
N ASN A 173 -0.03 -19.98 4.07
CA ASN A 173 1.10 -19.79 4.99
C ASN A 173 0.73 -18.92 6.21
N LEU A 174 -0.50 -18.41 6.27
CA LEU A 174 -0.96 -17.55 7.37
C LEU A 174 -1.03 -18.31 8.71
N MET A 175 -1.24 -19.62 8.65
CA MET A 175 -1.46 -20.50 9.79
C MET A 175 -0.41 -21.61 9.78
N GLY A 176 0.30 -21.79 10.90
CA GLY A 176 1.27 -22.88 11.08
C GLY A 176 2.73 -22.45 11.18
N ASP A 177 3.04 -21.19 10.90
CA ASP A 177 4.39 -20.63 11.11
C ASP A 177 4.60 -20.11 12.53
N SER A 178 5.87 -19.83 12.86
CA SER A 178 6.25 -19.24 14.14
C SER A 178 5.46 -17.95 14.42
N TYR A 179 5.30 -17.60 15.71
CA TYR A 179 4.61 -16.36 16.13
C TYR A 179 5.07 -15.13 15.32
N MET A 180 6.33 -15.10 14.93
CA MET A 180 6.99 -14.04 14.15
C MET A 180 6.43 -13.83 12.72
N GLY A 181 5.41 -14.55 12.25
CA GLY A 181 4.71 -14.20 11.01
C GLY A 181 3.20 -14.02 11.21
N GLY A 182 2.59 -14.92 11.98
CA GLY A 182 1.13 -15.03 12.05
C GLY A 182 0.40 -13.82 12.66
N HIS A 183 1.04 -13.05 13.56
CA HIS A 183 0.31 -12.01 14.32
C HIS A 183 0.04 -10.72 13.53
N TRP A 184 0.75 -10.46 12.42
CA TRP A 184 0.50 -9.30 11.55
C TRP A 184 0.00 -9.71 10.16
N LEU A 185 0.35 -10.88 9.64
CA LEU A 185 -0.03 -11.28 8.28
C LEU A 185 -1.56 -11.34 8.11
N ALA A 186 -2.28 -11.77 9.16
CA ALA A 186 -3.73 -11.85 9.17
C ALA A 186 -4.40 -10.49 8.90
N SER A 187 -3.90 -9.39 9.47
CA SER A 187 -4.51 -8.08 9.25
C SER A 187 -4.34 -7.62 7.80
N PHE A 188 -3.22 -7.93 7.15
CA PHE A 188 -3.00 -7.57 5.75
C PHE A 188 -3.82 -8.43 4.79
N ALA A 189 -3.94 -9.73 5.07
CA ALA A 189 -4.84 -10.61 4.32
C ALA A 189 -6.30 -10.12 4.41
N ILE A 190 -6.76 -9.72 5.60
CA ILE A 190 -8.11 -9.16 5.79
C ILE A 190 -8.25 -7.83 5.03
N ASN A 191 -7.28 -6.91 5.13
CA ASN A 191 -7.33 -5.63 4.40
C ASN A 191 -7.44 -5.83 2.88
N ALA A 192 -6.73 -6.82 2.33
CA ALA A 192 -6.84 -7.17 0.92
C ALA A 192 -8.23 -7.70 0.56
N LEU A 193 -8.79 -8.60 1.39
CA LEU A 193 -10.11 -9.20 1.15
C LEU A 193 -11.28 -8.23 1.35
N MET A 194 -11.09 -7.19 2.17
CA MET A 194 -12.10 -6.17 2.44
C MET A 194 -12.16 -5.08 1.37
N GLN A 195 -11.31 -5.15 0.34
CA GLN A 195 -11.17 -4.04 -0.58
C GLN A 195 -12.43 -3.61 -1.27
#